data_AF-A0A962UG96-F1
#
_entry.id   AF-A0A962UG96-F1
#
_cell.length_a   1.000
_cell.length_b   1.000
_cell.length_c   1.000
_cell.angle_alpha   90.00
_cell.angle_beta   90.00
_cell.angle_gamma   90.00
#
_symmetry.space_group_name_H-M   'P 1'
#
loop_
_entity.id
_entity.type
_entity.pdbx_description
1 polymer ?
#
loop_
_entity_poly.entity_id
_entity_poly.type
_entity_poly.pdbx_seq_one_letter_code
_entity_poly.pdbx_strand_id
1 'polypeptide(L)'
;MNGWRTAFPPTWRARITGVARRWTALSLRERIVWGGSLTVLSSLLLLASCTTAPPRDIDDACAIFEQHEDWFADADAASQRWGVPLPMLLAIIHQESAFQADARPPRTWYLGFIPGPRPSSAHGYSQALDGSWDDYIAATGNHGAERDQFDDAVDFIGWYVSETARRNGV
;
A
#
# COMPACT_ATOMS: atom_id res chain seq x y z
N MET A 1 6.55 30.86 -28.75
CA MET A 1 7.37 30.99 -27.53
C MET A 1 8.15 29.68 -27.36
N ASN A 2 9.46 29.68 -27.67
CA ASN A 2 10.30 28.47 -27.70
C ASN A 2 11.42 28.59 -26.65
N GLY A 3 11.08 28.40 -25.37
CA GLY A 3 11.95 28.70 -24.21
C GLY A 3 12.94 27.59 -23.79
N TRP A 4 12.99 26.45 -24.47
CA TRP A 4 13.73 25.27 -23.98
C TRP A 4 15.24 25.27 -24.29
N ARG A 5 15.76 26.24 -25.07
CA ARG A 5 17.16 26.20 -25.55
C ARG A 5 18.21 26.57 -24.51
N THR A 6 17.84 27.14 -23.37
CA THR A 6 18.78 27.61 -22.33
C THR A 6 18.94 26.66 -21.14
N ALA A 7 18.21 25.53 -21.11
CA ALA A 7 18.12 24.67 -19.92
C ALA A 7 19.39 23.87 -19.54
N PHE A 8 20.45 23.84 -20.37
CA PHE A 8 21.63 23.00 -20.10
C PHE A 8 22.97 23.71 -20.31
N PRO A 9 23.97 23.49 -19.42
CA PRO A 9 25.31 24.04 -19.57
C PRO A 9 26.03 23.49 -20.82
N PRO A 10 26.94 24.25 -21.44
CA PRO A 10 27.58 23.89 -22.71
C PRO A 10 28.37 22.57 -22.66
N THR A 11 28.92 22.22 -21.49
CA THR A 11 29.62 20.95 -21.24
C THR A 11 28.68 19.73 -21.34
N TRP A 12 27.42 19.88 -20.92
CA TRP A 12 26.38 18.86 -21.05
C TRP A 12 25.98 18.63 -22.51
N ARG A 13 25.90 19.70 -23.30
CA ARG A 13 25.59 19.62 -24.74
C ARG A 13 26.66 18.86 -25.52
N ALA A 14 27.93 19.05 -25.17
CA ALA A 14 29.04 18.32 -25.79
C ALA A 14 29.01 16.81 -25.46
N ARG A 15 28.62 16.44 -24.24
CA ARG A 15 28.47 15.03 -23.84
C ARG A 15 27.29 14.35 -24.54
N ILE A 16 26.14 15.01 -24.62
CA ILE A 16 24.95 14.47 -25.31
C ILE A 16 25.22 14.27 -26.80
N THR A 17 25.87 15.23 -27.44
CA THR A 17 26.22 15.12 -28.87
C THR A 17 27.26 14.04 -29.13
N GLY A 18 28.20 13.80 -28.20
CA GLY A 18 29.14 12.68 -28.24
C GLY A 18 28.46 11.31 -28.15
N VAL A 19 27.49 11.16 -27.23
CA VAL A 19 26.68 9.94 -27.10
C VAL A 19 25.85 9.69 -28.36
N ALA A 20 25.23 10.73 -28.93
CA ALA A 20 24.44 10.62 -30.15
C ALA A 20 25.29 10.21 -31.36
N ARG A 21 26.50 10.78 -31.52
CA ARG A 21 27.44 10.38 -32.59
C ARG A 21 27.92 8.94 -32.45
N ARG A 22 28.16 8.47 -31.22
CA ARG A 22 28.55 7.09 -30.94
C ARG A 22 27.40 6.12 -31.21
N TRP A 23 26.16 6.52 -30.92
CA TRP A 23 24.94 5.81 -31.30
C TRP A 23 24.78 5.67 -32.81
N THR A 24 25.07 6.72 -33.57
CA THR A 24 25.04 6.67 -35.05
C THR A 24 26.21 5.89 -35.67
N ALA A 25 27.23 5.56 -34.89
CA ALA A 25 28.39 4.75 -35.32
C ALA A 25 28.22 3.25 -35.03
N LEU A 26 27.24 2.86 -34.21
CA LEU A 26 26.91 1.45 -33.92
C LEU A 26 26.15 0.82 -35.08
N SER A 27 26.42 -0.47 -35.33
CA SER A 27 25.73 -1.28 -36.34
C SER A 27 24.23 -1.41 -36.02
N LEU A 28 23.40 -1.65 -37.03
CA LEU A 28 21.95 -1.80 -36.85
C LEU A 28 21.61 -2.91 -35.83
N ARG A 29 22.40 -4.00 -35.83
CA ARG A 29 22.30 -5.11 -34.88
C ARG A 29 22.57 -4.67 -33.44
N GLU A 30 23.57 -3.84 -33.21
CA GLU A 30 23.86 -3.30 -31.88
C GLU A 30 22.76 -2.33 -31.44
N ARG A 31 22.28 -1.43 -32.30
CA ARG A 31 21.18 -0.52 -31.94
C ARG A 31 19.89 -1.26 -31.55
N ILE A 32 19.58 -2.34 -32.25
CA ILE A 32 18.43 -3.21 -31.92
C ILE A 32 18.65 -3.91 -30.57
N VAL A 33 19.86 -4.44 -30.31
CA VAL A 33 20.18 -5.10 -29.04
C VAL A 33 20.12 -4.11 -27.87
N TRP A 34 20.80 -2.96 -27.96
CA TRP A 34 20.81 -1.95 -26.91
C TRP A 34 19.44 -1.29 -26.70
N GLY A 35 18.69 -1.03 -27.78
CA GLY A 35 17.31 -0.53 -27.70
C GLY A 35 16.35 -1.55 -27.07
N GLY A 36 16.45 -2.82 -27.45
CA GLY A 36 15.66 -3.90 -26.86
C GLY A 36 15.97 -4.11 -25.38
N SER A 37 17.26 -4.13 -25.00
CA SER A 37 17.67 -4.27 -23.59
C SER A 37 17.20 -3.09 -22.72
N LEU A 38 17.20 -1.87 -23.24
CA LEU A 38 16.72 -0.69 -22.49
C LEU A 38 15.21 -0.75 -22.25
N THR A 39 14.44 -1.19 -23.26
CA THR A 39 12.99 -1.39 -23.13
C THR A 39 12.66 -2.48 -22.12
N VAL A 40 13.36 -3.63 -22.16
CA VAL A 40 13.16 -4.73 -21.19
C VAL A 40 13.48 -4.28 -19.76
N LEU A 41 14.58 -3.55 -19.57
CA LEU A 41 14.97 -3.02 -18.25
C LEU A 41 13.93 -2.02 -17.73
N SER A 42 13.42 -1.14 -18.60
CA SER A 42 12.36 -0.18 -18.23
C SER A 42 11.07 -0.89 -17.84
N SER A 43 10.68 -1.95 -18.56
CA SER A 43 9.48 -2.74 -18.22
C SER A 43 9.64 -3.50 -16.90
N LEU A 44 10.84 -3.99 -16.58
CA LEU A 44 11.12 -4.66 -15.30
C LEU A 44 11.04 -3.70 -14.11
N LEU A 45 11.48 -2.44 -14.27
CA LEU A 45 11.38 -1.43 -13.23
C LEU A 45 9.92 -1.03 -12.93
N LEU A 46 9.05 -1.08 -13.94
CA LEU A 46 7.61 -0.82 -13.76
C LEU A 46 6.88 -1.92 -12.97
N LEU A 47 7.50 -3.08 -12.76
CA LEU A 47 6.95 -4.18 -11.96
C LEU A 47 7.36 -4.12 -10.48
N ALA A 48 8.20 -3.16 -10.09
CA ALA A 48 8.54 -2.95 -8.69
C ALA A 48 7.36 -2.28 -7.97
N SER A 49 6.68 -3.02 -7.10
CA SER A 49 5.68 -2.51 -6.17
C SER A 49 6.23 -2.63 -4.75
N CYS A 50 5.95 -1.63 -3.91
CA CYS A 50 6.24 -1.68 -2.48
C CYS A 50 5.00 -2.17 -1.75
N THR A 51 5.18 -3.10 -0.82
CA THR A 51 4.14 -3.55 0.11
C THR A 51 4.71 -3.53 1.51
N THR A 52 3.87 -3.23 2.49
CA THR A 52 4.26 -3.22 3.89
C THR A 52 4.38 -4.65 4.39
N ALA A 53 5.57 -5.03 4.81
CA ALA A 53 5.79 -6.34 5.41
C ALA A 53 5.20 -6.35 6.83
N PRO A 54 4.59 -7.47 7.28
CA PRO A 54 4.16 -7.61 8.66
C PRO A 54 5.30 -7.42 9.66
N PRO A 55 5.01 -6.95 10.89
CA PRO A 55 5.98 -6.86 11.97
C PRO A 55 6.62 -8.23 12.26
N ARG A 56 7.89 -8.22 12.67
CA ARG A 56 8.63 -9.47 12.97
C ARG A 56 8.17 -10.13 14.27
N ASP A 57 7.82 -9.31 15.24
CA ASP A 57 7.27 -9.71 16.52
C ASP A 57 5.92 -9.02 16.67
N ILE A 58 4.85 -9.79 16.55
CA ILE A 58 3.47 -9.29 16.60
C ILE A 58 2.89 -9.34 18.02
N ASP A 59 3.58 -10.01 18.95
CA ASP A 59 3.17 -10.15 20.35
C ASP A 59 3.75 -9.02 21.23
N ASP A 60 4.74 -8.27 20.74
CA ASP A 60 5.34 -7.10 21.39
C ASP A 60 4.95 -5.78 20.70
N ALA A 61 4.08 -5.00 21.34
CA ALA A 61 3.64 -3.69 20.85
C ALA A 61 4.79 -2.68 20.70
N CYS A 62 5.81 -2.74 21.56
CA CYS A 62 6.98 -1.85 21.43
C CYS A 62 7.77 -2.21 20.18
N ALA A 63 7.98 -3.50 19.92
CA ALA A 63 8.67 -3.96 18.72
C ALA A 63 7.91 -3.59 17.43
N ILE A 64 6.58 -3.65 17.43
CA ILE A 64 5.74 -3.21 16.31
C ILE A 64 5.99 -1.73 16.01
N PHE A 65 5.93 -0.87 17.02
CA PHE A 65 6.11 0.58 16.83
C PHE A 65 7.56 0.99 16.57
N GLU A 66 8.55 0.24 17.06
CA GLU A 66 9.95 0.44 16.68
C GLU A 66 10.19 0.12 15.20
N GLN A 67 9.47 -0.86 14.65
CA GLN A 67 9.55 -1.22 13.24
C GLN A 67 8.75 -0.27 12.33
N HIS A 68 7.59 0.20 12.81
CA HIS A 68 6.66 1.08 12.10
C HIS A 68 6.31 2.29 12.98
N GLU A 69 7.16 3.31 12.95
CA GLU A 69 7.07 4.47 13.84
C GLU A 69 5.83 5.34 13.60
N ASP A 70 5.34 5.37 12.36
CA ASP A 70 4.13 6.07 11.92
C ASP A 70 2.86 5.46 12.52
N TRP A 71 2.83 4.13 12.67
CA TRP A 71 1.66 3.41 13.18
C TRP A 71 1.26 3.82 14.59
N PHE A 72 2.22 4.25 15.42
CA PHE A 72 1.89 4.75 16.75
C PHE A 72 1.06 6.03 16.67
N ALA A 73 1.45 6.97 15.81
CA ALA A 73 0.74 8.23 15.65
C ALA A 73 -0.68 8.00 15.09
N ASP A 74 -0.82 7.09 14.13
CA ASP A 74 -2.12 6.76 13.54
C ASP A 74 -3.05 6.07 14.55
N ALA A 75 -2.52 5.11 15.31
CA ALA A 75 -3.28 4.41 16.35
C ALA A 75 -3.67 5.33 17.51
N ASP A 76 -2.78 6.25 17.92
CA ASP A 76 -3.06 7.26 18.94
C ASP A 76 -4.10 8.27 18.45
N ALA A 77 -4.01 8.73 17.20
CA ALA A 77 -5.01 9.61 16.60
C ALA A 77 -6.40 8.96 16.56
N ALA A 78 -6.50 7.70 16.11
CA ALA A 78 -7.75 6.94 16.12
C ALA A 78 -8.28 6.73 17.54
N SER A 79 -7.40 6.39 18.49
CA SER A 79 -7.74 6.22 19.90
C SER A 79 -8.36 7.48 20.50
N GLN A 80 -7.73 8.64 20.27
CA GLN A 80 -8.24 9.93 20.76
C GLN A 80 -9.53 10.36 20.06
N ARG A 81 -9.62 10.16 18.74
CA ARG A 81 -10.78 10.55 17.94
C ARG A 81 -12.05 9.80 18.35
N TRP A 82 -11.94 8.50 18.61
CA TRP A 82 -13.08 7.62 18.89
C TRP A 82 -13.25 7.28 20.37
N GLY A 83 -12.32 7.68 21.23
CA GLY A 83 -12.38 7.39 22.67
C GLY A 83 -12.18 5.91 23.00
N VAL A 84 -11.48 5.17 22.14
CA VAL A 84 -11.23 3.72 22.29
C VAL A 84 -9.79 3.52 22.75
N PRO A 85 -9.49 2.64 23.74
CA PRO A 85 -8.11 2.42 24.17
C PRO A 85 -7.22 1.90 23.03
N LEU A 86 -6.07 2.56 22.79
CA LEU A 86 -5.05 2.13 21.82
C LEU A 86 -4.71 0.62 21.87
N PRO A 87 -4.46 -0.01 23.04
CA PRO A 87 -4.17 -1.45 23.07
C PRO A 87 -5.32 -2.31 22.58
N MET A 88 -6.58 -1.85 22.67
CA MET A 88 -7.73 -2.55 22.12
C MET A 88 -7.69 -2.53 20.58
N LEU A 89 -7.33 -1.39 19.98
CA LEU A 89 -7.18 -1.27 18.53
C LEU A 89 -6.12 -2.24 18.00
N LEU A 90 -4.94 -2.28 18.63
CA LEU A 90 -3.87 -3.21 18.30
C LEU A 90 -4.31 -4.67 18.48
N ALA A 91 -4.99 -4.99 19.59
CA ALA A 91 -5.43 -6.36 19.85
C ALA A 91 -6.44 -6.87 18.81
N ILE A 92 -7.33 -5.99 18.32
CA ILE A 92 -8.25 -6.32 17.24
C ILE A 92 -7.48 -6.58 15.95
N ILE A 93 -6.56 -5.69 15.55
CA ILE A 93 -5.73 -5.90 14.34
C ILE A 93 -4.94 -7.21 14.44
N HIS A 94 -4.34 -7.47 15.61
CA HIS A 94 -3.59 -8.69 15.87
C HIS A 94 -4.48 -9.94 15.69
N GLN A 95 -5.68 -9.94 16.26
CA GLN A 95 -6.58 -11.08 16.20
C GLN A 95 -7.20 -11.29 14.81
N GLU A 96 -7.48 -10.21 14.08
CA GLU A 96 -8.16 -10.27 12.78
C GLU A 96 -7.19 -10.58 11.63
N SER A 97 -5.98 -10.01 11.64
CA SER A 97 -5.06 -10.09 10.50
C SER A 97 -3.63 -10.49 10.86
N ALA A 98 -3.26 -10.51 12.15
CA ALA A 98 -1.87 -10.60 12.58
C ALA A 98 -0.98 -9.55 11.88
N PHE A 99 -1.51 -8.33 11.73
CA PHE A 99 -0.85 -7.21 11.04
C PHE A 99 -0.47 -7.49 9.57
N GLN A 100 -1.25 -8.32 8.88
CA GLN A 100 -1.11 -8.54 7.44
C GLN A 100 -2.03 -7.61 6.65
N ALA A 101 -1.43 -6.68 5.90
CA ALA A 101 -2.15 -5.71 5.06
C ALA A 101 -3.10 -6.39 4.06
N ASP A 102 -2.68 -7.50 3.44
CA ASP A 102 -3.46 -8.19 2.41
C ASP A 102 -4.26 -9.40 2.93
N ALA A 103 -4.46 -9.50 4.25
CA ALA A 103 -5.21 -10.58 4.88
C ALA A 103 -6.58 -10.77 4.21
N ARG A 104 -6.85 -11.99 3.75
CA ARG A 104 -8.12 -12.39 3.12
C ARG A 104 -8.43 -13.85 3.44
N PRO A 105 -9.72 -14.22 3.56
CA PRO A 105 -10.13 -15.60 3.71
C PRO A 105 -9.62 -16.50 2.55
N PRO A 106 -9.31 -17.77 2.84
CA PRO A 106 -8.94 -18.73 1.81
C PRO A 106 -10.10 -18.87 0.80
N ARG A 107 -9.75 -18.94 -0.48
CA ARG A 107 -10.72 -19.11 -1.57
C ARG A 107 -10.90 -20.58 -1.92
N THR A 108 -12.05 -20.91 -2.48
CA THR A 108 -12.29 -22.23 -3.07
C THR A 108 -11.49 -22.37 -4.36
N TRP A 109 -10.95 -23.56 -4.63
CA TRP A 109 -10.24 -23.88 -5.86
C TRP A 109 -10.94 -25.01 -6.59
N TYR A 110 -11.24 -24.82 -7.87
CA TYR A 110 -11.77 -25.87 -8.74
C TYR A 110 -10.62 -26.50 -9.54
N LEU A 111 -10.60 -27.83 -9.60
CA LEU A 111 -9.60 -28.60 -10.36
C LEU A 111 -8.13 -28.28 -10.03
N GLY A 112 -7.87 -27.65 -8.88
CA GLY A 112 -6.52 -27.29 -8.41
C GLY A 112 -5.90 -26.01 -9.00
N PHE A 113 -6.51 -25.37 -10.00
CA PHE A 113 -5.95 -24.15 -10.62
C PHE A 113 -6.99 -23.10 -11.03
N ILE A 114 -8.29 -23.41 -11.03
CA ILE A 114 -9.34 -22.44 -11.36
C ILE A 114 -9.76 -21.75 -10.05
N PRO A 115 -9.51 -20.44 -9.89
CA PRO A 115 -9.88 -19.73 -8.67
C PRO A 115 -11.40 -19.59 -8.58
N GLY A 116 -11.97 -20.07 -7.49
CA GLY A 116 -13.38 -19.88 -7.13
C GLY A 116 -13.59 -18.66 -6.21
N PRO A 117 -14.84 -18.47 -5.73
CA PRO A 117 -15.18 -17.36 -4.85
C PRO A 117 -14.53 -17.51 -3.46
N ARG A 118 -14.44 -16.39 -2.75
CA ARG A 118 -14.15 -16.38 -1.30
C ARG A 118 -15.44 -16.52 -0.51
N PRO A 119 -15.38 -17.12 0.70
CA PRO A 119 -16.54 -17.24 1.57
C PRO A 119 -17.03 -15.90 2.13
N SER A 120 -16.15 -14.89 2.17
CA SER A 120 -16.42 -13.56 2.71
C SER A 120 -15.62 -12.49 1.95
N SER A 121 -16.10 -11.26 1.98
CA SER A 121 -15.40 -10.06 1.49
C SER A 121 -14.46 -9.43 2.52
N ALA A 122 -14.31 -10.04 3.71
CA ALA A 122 -13.35 -9.64 4.71
C ALA A 122 -11.95 -9.45 4.11
N HIS A 123 -11.37 -8.28 4.36
CA HIS A 123 -10.09 -7.90 3.80
C HIS A 123 -9.37 -6.87 4.69
N GLY A 124 -8.05 -6.91 4.69
CA GLY A 124 -7.22 -5.86 5.30
C GLY A 124 -6.90 -6.14 6.75
N TYR A 125 -6.23 -5.17 7.38
CA TYR A 125 -5.88 -5.22 8.80
C TYR A 125 -7.08 -5.42 9.71
N SER A 126 -8.22 -4.80 9.35
CA SER A 126 -9.47 -4.84 10.13
C SER A 126 -10.39 -6.01 9.79
N GLN A 127 -10.08 -6.77 8.73
CA GLN A 127 -10.98 -7.78 8.15
C GLN A 127 -12.42 -7.29 7.91
N ALA A 128 -12.60 -6.00 7.66
CA ALA A 128 -13.90 -5.41 7.43
C ALA A 128 -14.57 -5.96 6.15
N LEU A 129 -15.86 -6.28 6.26
CA LEU A 129 -16.71 -6.63 5.13
C LEU A 129 -16.99 -5.39 4.28
N ASP A 130 -17.25 -5.58 2.98
CA ASP A 130 -17.57 -4.48 2.06
C ASP A 130 -18.66 -3.55 2.61
N GLY A 131 -19.78 -4.12 3.07
CA GLY A 131 -20.89 -3.31 3.61
C GLY A 131 -20.54 -2.55 4.89
N SER A 132 -19.74 -3.14 5.79
CA SER A 132 -19.30 -2.44 7.01
C SER A 132 -18.31 -1.34 6.69
N TRP A 133 -17.45 -1.55 5.70
CA TRP A 133 -16.54 -0.52 5.21
C TRP A 133 -17.31 0.63 4.55
N ASP A 134 -18.29 0.33 3.71
CA ASP A 134 -19.13 1.34 3.06
C ASP A 134 -19.87 2.22 4.09
N ASP A 135 -20.39 1.62 5.17
CA ASP A 135 -21.00 2.37 6.28
C ASP A 135 -20.01 3.33 6.94
N TYR A 136 -18.76 2.90 7.13
CA TYR A 136 -17.68 3.75 7.67
C TYR A 136 -17.33 4.91 6.73
N ILE A 137 -17.17 4.64 5.44
CA ILE A 137 -16.88 5.67 4.43
C ILE A 137 -18.00 6.70 4.41
N ALA A 138 -19.26 6.25 4.46
CA ALA A 138 -20.42 7.13 4.50
C ALA A 138 -20.49 7.96 5.79
N ALA A 139 -20.11 7.38 6.93
CA ALA A 139 -20.14 8.07 8.23
C ALA A 139 -19.00 9.09 8.41
N THR A 140 -17.81 8.80 7.86
CA THR A 140 -16.61 9.63 8.05
C THR A 140 -16.32 10.57 6.89
N GLY A 141 -16.87 10.29 5.70
CA GLY A 141 -16.55 11.01 4.46
C GLY A 141 -15.18 10.68 3.88
N ASN A 142 -14.48 9.66 4.40
CA ASN A 142 -13.14 9.29 3.95
C ASN A 142 -13.19 8.44 2.66
N HIS A 143 -13.55 9.03 1.53
CA HIS A 143 -13.70 8.30 0.25
C HIS A 143 -12.40 7.68 -0.30
N GLY A 144 -11.23 8.09 0.22
CA GLY A 144 -9.94 7.56 -0.18
C GLY A 144 -9.45 6.41 0.69
N ALA A 145 -10.23 5.99 1.70
CA ALA A 145 -9.75 5.03 2.69
C ALA A 145 -9.59 3.62 2.11
N GLU A 146 -8.47 2.97 2.41
CA GLU A 146 -8.16 1.63 1.94
C GLU A 146 -7.98 0.64 3.12
N ARG A 147 -8.56 -0.56 3.01
CA ARG A 147 -8.58 -1.56 4.11
C ARG A 147 -7.20 -2.13 4.44
N ASP A 148 -6.30 -2.09 3.49
CA ASP A 148 -4.92 -2.56 3.58
C ASP A 148 -3.93 -1.43 3.94
N GLN A 149 -4.41 -0.21 4.19
CA GLN A 149 -3.66 0.87 4.83
C GLN A 149 -3.92 0.86 6.34
N PHE A 150 -2.84 0.99 7.13
CA PHE A 150 -2.91 0.80 8.58
C PHE A 150 -3.70 1.91 9.28
N ASP A 151 -3.47 3.16 8.89
CA ASP A 151 -4.12 4.36 9.39
C ASP A 151 -5.64 4.34 9.15
N ASP A 152 -6.06 3.99 7.94
CA ASP A 152 -7.48 3.84 7.61
C ASP A 152 -8.13 2.67 8.35
N ALA A 153 -7.43 1.55 8.47
CA ALA A 153 -7.95 0.37 9.16
C ALA A 153 -8.08 0.60 10.67
N VAL A 154 -7.13 1.28 11.30
CA VAL A 154 -7.18 1.58 12.74
C VAL A 154 -8.26 2.63 13.05
N ASP A 155 -8.45 3.63 12.18
CA ASP A 155 -9.57 4.58 12.29
C ASP A 155 -10.92 3.88 12.13
N PHE A 156 -11.05 2.96 11.17
CA PHE A 156 -12.24 2.12 11.01
C PHE A 156 -12.55 1.32 12.27
N ILE A 157 -11.56 0.65 12.87
CA ILE A 157 -11.77 -0.14 14.09
C ILE A 157 -12.24 0.76 15.24
N GLY A 158 -11.61 1.94 15.40
CA GLY A 158 -12.02 2.93 16.39
C GLY A 158 -13.46 3.38 16.19
N TRP A 159 -13.83 3.75 14.96
CA TRP A 159 -15.20 4.09 14.59
C TRP A 159 -16.18 2.95 14.89
N TYR A 160 -15.84 1.72 14.49
CA TYR A 160 -16.71 0.56 14.62
C TYR A 160 -17.00 0.22 16.09
N VAL A 161 -15.96 0.26 16.94
CA VAL A 161 -16.10 0.04 18.39
C VAL A 161 -16.93 1.16 19.02
N SER A 162 -16.66 2.42 18.70
CA SER A 162 -17.43 3.57 19.19
C SER A 162 -18.91 3.50 18.77
N GLU A 163 -19.17 3.16 17.51
CA GLU A 163 -20.53 3.03 16.98
C GLU A 163 -21.26 1.84 17.61
N THR A 164 -20.55 0.74 17.87
CA THR A 164 -21.10 -0.42 18.58
C THR A 164 -21.47 -0.07 20.02
N ALA A 165 -20.60 0.65 20.74
CA ALA A 165 -20.89 1.14 22.09
C ALA A 165 -22.11 2.06 22.10
N ARG A 166 -22.17 3.02 21.16
CA ARG A 166 -23.29 3.95 20.99
C ARG A 166 -24.62 3.25 20.71
N ARG A 167 -24.62 2.23 19.84
CA ARG A 167 -25.83 1.46 19.50
C ARG A 167 -26.32 0.59 20.65
N ASN A 168 -25.40 0.05 21.44
CA ASN A 168 -25.70 -0.88 22.53
C ASN A 168 -25.87 -0.18 23.89
N GLY A 169 -25.51 1.11 24.00
CA GLY A 169 -25.66 1.91 25.22
C GLY A 169 -24.70 1.51 26.34
N VAL A 170 -23.48 1.11 25.98
CA VAL A 170 -22.40 0.70 26.90
C VAL A 170 -21.23 1.67 26.89
#